data_AF-A0A1I0JSZ9-F1
#
_entry.id   AF-A0A1I0JSZ9-F1
#
_cell.length_a   1.000
_cell.length_b   1.000
_cell.length_c   1.000
_cell.angle_alpha   90.00
_cell.angle_beta   90.00
_cell.angle_gamma   90.00
#
_symmetry.space_group_name_H-M   'P 1'
#
loop_
_entity.id
_entity.type
_entity.pdbx_description
1 polymer ?
#
loop_
_entity_poly.entity_id
_entity_poly.type
_entity_poly.pdbx_seq_one_letter_code
_entity_poly.pdbx_strand_id
1 'polypeptide(L)'
;MDYYLISTSAHDRSLAGVLVEEFVLCEDFTAAGIDSAEWGSETGEWLAAPEVSRLIRSDGALRARVRPAGRRVAREAYARLGGGELPEEEELREHFRRRQPLPTTAPLRLGSGPDKDRRYRILFAGELGADGLAGAQAALRLKPTGDPRVVGTASVSAGGHGFTWELRRIGSGIAWCVDVTARLGGGSLATLEALLTYQRQAVRRQGLIPVTVERFA
;
A
#
# COMPACT_ATOMS: atom_id res chain seq x y z
N MET A 1 9.75 4.14 -2.59
CA MET A 1 8.53 4.16 -3.45
C MET A 1 7.91 2.77 -3.63
N ASP A 2 6.72 2.71 -4.24
CA ASP A 2 5.99 1.48 -4.60
C ASP A 2 6.07 1.21 -6.11
N TYR A 3 6.61 0.06 -6.52
CA TYR A 3 6.78 -0.29 -7.94
C TYR A 3 5.81 -1.37 -8.42
N TYR A 4 5.09 -1.13 -9.50
CA TYR A 4 4.19 -2.10 -10.11
C TYR A 4 4.61 -2.39 -11.54
N LEU A 5 4.46 -3.65 -11.95
CA LEU A 5 4.61 -4.05 -13.34
C LEU A 5 3.24 -4.20 -13.96
N ILE A 6 3.05 -3.64 -15.14
CA ILE A 6 1.81 -3.73 -15.91
C ILE A 6 2.05 -4.70 -17.05
N SER A 7 1.27 -5.78 -17.10
CA SER A 7 1.26 -6.71 -18.24
C SER A 7 0.35 -6.23 -19.37
N THR A 8 0.62 -6.69 -20.60
CA THR A 8 -0.25 -6.47 -21.78
C THR A 8 -1.64 -7.08 -21.56
N SER A 9 -1.71 -8.25 -20.93
CA SER A 9 -2.96 -8.90 -20.52
C SER A 9 -2.79 -9.65 -19.19
N ALA A 10 -3.90 -10.04 -18.55
CA ALA A 10 -3.86 -10.73 -17.26
C ALA A 10 -3.27 -12.15 -17.33
N HIS A 11 -3.30 -12.77 -18.51
CA HIS A 11 -2.82 -14.14 -18.74
C HIS A 11 -1.43 -14.18 -19.37
N ASP A 12 -0.94 -13.03 -19.84
CA ASP A 12 0.36 -12.90 -20.49
C ASP A 12 1.41 -12.36 -19.51
N ARG A 13 2.63 -12.88 -19.62
CA ARG A 13 3.80 -12.38 -18.89
C ARG A 13 4.50 -11.25 -19.63
N SER A 14 4.11 -10.94 -20.86
CA SER A 14 4.60 -9.78 -21.60
C SER A 14 4.26 -8.50 -20.87
N LEU A 15 5.28 -7.69 -20.61
CA LEU A 15 5.16 -6.45 -19.89
C LEU A 15 4.84 -5.31 -20.86
N ALA A 16 3.99 -4.40 -20.42
CA ALA A 16 3.64 -3.17 -21.12
C ALA A 16 4.29 -1.93 -20.49
N GLY A 17 4.57 -1.98 -19.17
CA GLY A 17 5.11 -0.82 -18.48
C GLY A 17 5.45 -1.05 -17.01
N VAL A 18 5.97 0.02 -16.41
CA VAL A 18 6.30 0.12 -14.98
C VAL A 18 5.60 1.35 -14.42
N LEU A 19 4.76 1.14 -13.39
CA LEU A 19 4.13 2.21 -12.63
C LEU A 19 4.88 2.38 -11.30
N VAL A 20 5.16 3.61 -10.92
CA VAL A 20 5.73 3.97 -9.62
C VAL A 20 4.75 4.86 -8.89
N GLU A 21 4.49 4.55 -7.63
CA GLU A 21 3.66 5.36 -6.75
C GLU A 21 4.43 5.74 -5.48
N GLU A 22 4.12 6.92 -4.95
CA GLU A 22 4.55 7.36 -3.63
C GLU A 22 3.34 7.90 -2.86
N PHE A 23 3.13 7.37 -1.66
CA PHE A 23 2.12 7.89 -0.75
C PHE A 23 2.65 9.17 -0.12
N VAL A 24 1.86 10.23 -0.22
CA VAL A 24 2.13 11.49 0.45
C VAL A 24 1.39 11.46 1.78
N LEU A 25 2.13 11.47 2.88
CA LEU A 25 1.56 11.37 4.22
C LEU A 25 1.51 12.74 4.91
N CYS A 26 0.46 12.97 5.70
CA CYS A 26 0.40 14.05 6.68
C CYS A 26 1.31 13.76 7.88
N GLU A 27 1.52 14.76 8.75
CA GLU A 27 2.31 14.63 9.99
C GLU A 27 1.83 13.52 10.92
N ASP A 28 0.54 13.18 10.85
CA ASP A 28 -0.05 12.11 11.66
C ASP A 28 -0.07 10.75 10.95
N PHE A 29 0.61 10.64 9.79
CA PHE A 29 0.74 9.46 8.95
C PHE A 29 -0.53 9.03 8.18
N THR A 30 -1.56 9.88 8.13
CA THR A 30 -2.68 9.71 7.20
C THR A 30 -2.26 10.04 5.76
N ALA A 31 -2.89 9.43 4.77
CA ALA A 31 -2.58 9.67 3.37
C ALA A 31 -3.28 10.94 2.87
N ALA A 32 -2.49 11.93 2.43
CA ALA A 32 -2.96 13.15 1.78
C ALA A 32 -3.19 12.95 0.27
N GLY A 33 -2.45 12.02 -0.34
CA GLY A 33 -2.50 11.78 -1.77
C GLY A 33 -1.54 10.70 -2.22
N ILE A 34 -1.57 10.43 -3.52
CA ILE A 34 -0.65 9.53 -4.20
C ILE A 34 -0.03 10.31 -5.36
N ASP A 35 1.29 10.37 -5.36
CA ASP A 35 2.09 10.86 -6.48
C ASP A 35 2.50 9.65 -7.32
N SER A 36 2.45 9.75 -8.65
CA SER A 36 2.70 8.60 -9.51
C SER A 36 3.24 8.96 -10.89
N ALA A 37 4.05 8.07 -11.44
CA ALA A 37 4.52 8.11 -12.81
C ALA A 37 4.55 6.71 -13.41
N GLU A 38 4.27 6.63 -14.71
CA GLU A 38 4.33 5.40 -15.49
C GLU A 38 5.35 5.57 -16.62
N TRP A 39 6.13 4.52 -16.84
CA TRP A 39 6.85 4.32 -18.07
C TRP A 39 6.15 3.23 -18.88
N GLY A 40 5.80 3.54 -20.12
CA GLY A 40 5.17 2.59 -21.05
C GLY A 40 6.08 2.30 -22.23
N SER A 41 6.09 1.06 -22.72
CA SER A 41 6.91 0.70 -23.89
C SER A 41 6.47 1.38 -25.19
N GLU A 42 5.22 1.83 -25.26
CA GLU A 42 4.68 2.58 -26.40
C GLU A 42 5.16 4.03 -26.44
N THR A 43 5.31 4.67 -25.28
CA THR A 43 5.76 6.07 -25.18
C THR A 43 7.28 6.18 -25.08
N GLY A 44 7.93 5.20 -24.45
CA GLY A 44 9.37 5.20 -24.21
C GLY A 44 9.82 6.22 -23.14
N GLU A 45 8.88 6.86 -22.43
CA GLU A 45 9.15 7.94 -21.47
C GLU A 45 8.33 7.82 -20.19
N TRP A 46 8.81 8.45 -19.12
CA TRP A 46 8.12 8.57 -17.83
C TRP A 46 7.11 9.71 -17.85
N LEU A 47 5.84 9.39 -17.64
CA LEU A 47 4.73 10.34 -17.62
C LEU A 47 3.98 10.30 -16.29
N ALA A 48 3.47 11.45 -15.84
CA ALA A 48 2.62 11.51 -14.65
C ALA A 48 1.34 10.70 -14.87
N ALA A 49 1.04 9.76 -13.96
CA ALA A 49 0.04 8.71 -14.18
C ALA A 49 -1.10 8.63 -13.13
N PRO A 50 -1.69 9.75 -12.66
CA PRO A 50 -2.72 9.71 -11.63
C PRO A 50 -3.98 8.96 -12.09
N GLU A 51 -4.31 8.98 -13.39
CA GLU A 51 -5.45 8.23 -13.93
C GLU A 51 -5.23 6.71 -13.83
N VAL A 52 -4.04 6.23 -14.17
CA VAL A 52 -3.68 4.81 -14.08
C VAL A 52 -3.62 4.39 -12.61
N SER A 53 -3.00 5.20 -11.75
CA SER A 53 -3.01 5.02 -10.29
C SER A 53 -4.44 4.84 -9.75
N ARG A 54 -5.39 5.68 -10.15
CA ARG A 54 -6.80 5.54 -9.74
C ARG A 54 -7.46 4.28 -10.33
N LEU A 55 -7.19 3.97 -11.59
CA LEU A 55 -7.82 2.84 -12.28
C LEU A 55 -7.38 1.50 -11.69
N ILE A 56 -6.11 1.31 -11.29
CA ILE A 56 -5.67 0.04 -10.69
C ILE A 56 -6.37 -0.29 -9.37
N ARG A 57 -6.96 0.71 -8.71
CA ARG A 57 -7.77 0.55 -7.48
C ARG A 57 -9.24 0.25 -7.77
N SER A 58 -9.79 0.77 -8.87
CA SER A 58 -11.23 0.72 -9.18
C SER A 58 -11.62 -0.29 -10.26
N ASP A 59 -10.74 -0.54 -11.23
CA ASP A 59 -10.96 -1.46 -12.34
C ASP A 59 -10.31 -2.82 -12.06
N GLY A 60 -11.12 -3.87 -11.97
CA GLY A 60 -10.65 -5.23 -11.73
C GLY A 60 -9.87 -5.85 -12.90
N ALA A 61 -10.23 -5.51 -14.14
CA ALA A 61 -9.56 -6.02 -15.33
C ALA A 61 -8.17 -5.39 -15.49
N LEU A 62 -8.04 -4.08 -15.24
CA LEU A 62 -6.72 -3.46 -15.19
C LEU A 62 -5.91 -4.00 -14.01
N ARG A 63 -6.49 -4.08 -12.82
CA ARG A 63 -5.79 -4.60 -11.64
C ARG A 63 -5.27 -6.03 -11.82
N ALA A 64 -6.00 -6.89 -12.53
CA ALA A 64 -5.55 -8.26 -12.84
C ALA A 64 -4.27 -8.32 -13.69
N ARG A 65 -3.90 -7.23 -14.37
CA ARG A 65 -2.66 -7.08 -15.15
C ARG A 65 -1.51 -6.50 -14.34
N VAL A 66 -1.78 -6.04 -13.12
CA VAL A 66 -0.81 -5.31 -12.29
C VAL A 66 -0.22 -6.23 -11.23
N ARG A 67 1.10 -6.27 -11.17
CA ARG A 67 1.83 -7.02 -10.16
C ARG A 67 2.71 -6.11 -9.32
N PRO A 68 2.52 -6.07 -7.99
CA PRO A 68 3.46 -5.43 -7.09
C PRO A 68 4.87 -6.02 -7.23
N ALA A 69 5.86 -5.15 -7.27
CA ALA A 69 7.27 -5.47 -7.37
C ALA A 69 8.09 -4.64 -6.36
N GLY A 70 9.31 -5.11 -6.12
CA GLY A 70 10.36 -4.31 -5.48
C GLY A 70 11.23 -3.64 -6.54
N ARG A 71 11.99 -2.61 -6.14
CA ARG A 71 12.85 -1.81 -7.03
C ARG A 71 13.77 -2.63 -7.92
N ARG A 72 14.41 -3.70 -7.39
CA ARG A 72 15.26 -4.61 -8.19
C ARG A 72 14.49 -5.27 -9.34
N VAL A 73 13.32 -5.83 -9.06
CA VAL A 73 12.48 -6.50 -10.06
C VAL A 73 11.95 -5.49 -11.08
N ALA A 74 11.62 -4.27 -10.63
CA ALA A 74 11.23 -3.18 -11.51
C ALA A 74 12.36 -2.75 -12.44
N ARG A 75 13.60 -2.63 -11.93
CA ARG A 75 14.79 -2.32 -12.73
C ARG A 75 15.03 -3.35 -13.82
N GLU A 76 14.96 -4.63 -13.48
CA GLU A 76 15.13 -5.71 -14.47
C GLU A 76 14.03 -5.70 -15.54
N ALA A 77 12.79 -5.40 -15.14
CA ALA A 77 11.67 -5.26 -16.08
C ALA A 77 11.83 -4.05 -17.00
N TYR A 78 12.17 -2.90 -16.43
CA TYR A 78 12.41 -1.65 -17.15
C TYR A 78 13.51 -1.81 -18.22
N ALA A 79 14.63 -2.44 -17.86
CA ALA A 79 15.71 -2.75 -18.80
C ALA A 79 15.25 -3.67 -19.94
N ARG A 80 14.48 -4.72 -19.65
CA ARG A 80 13.94 -5.64 -20.67
C ARG A 80 12.94 -4.98 -21.61
N LEU A 81 12.26 -3.93 -21.15
CA LEU A 81 11.35 -3.15 -21.97
C LEU A 81 12.07 -2.12 -22.86
N GLY A 82 13.39 -1.97 -22.72
CA GLY A 82 14.19 -1.02 -23.50
C GLY A 82 14.39 0.34 -22.84
N GLY A 83 13.97 0.52 -21.58
CA GLY A 83 14.15 1.77 -20.85
C GLY A 83 15.59 2.04 -20.37
N GLY A 84 16.47 1.03 -20.41
CA GLY A 84 17.85 1.13 -19.94
C GLY A 84 17.99 0.97 -18.42
N GLU A 85 18.77 1.86 -17.79
CA GLU A 85 18.93 1.88 -16.33
C GLU A 85 17.75 2.59 -15.66
N LEU A 86 17.16 1.97 -14.64
CA LEU A 86 16.05 2.57 -13.91
C LEU A 86 16.53 3.81 -13.15
N PRO A 87 15.92 4.99 -13.35
CA PRO A 87 16.28 6.21 -12.64
C PRO A 87 16.25 6.07 -11.11
N GLU A 88 17.05 6.89 -10.44
CA GLU A 88 17.04 6.94 -8.98
C GLU A 88 15.71 7.49 -8.43
N GLU A 89 15.36 7.15 -7.18
CA GLU A 89 14.06 7.58 -6.64
C GLU A 89 13.92 9.11 -6.64
N GLU A 90 15.01 9.86 -6.45
CA GLU A 90 15.02 11.32 -6.55
C GLU A 90 14.57 11.80 -7.94
N GLU A 91 15.14 11.22 -9.01
CA GLU A 91 14.82 11.55 -10.40
C GLU A 91 13.38 11.13 -10.77
N LEU A 92 12.92 9.98 -10.28
CA LEU A 92 11.54 9.54 -10.49
C LEU A 92 10.52 10.53 -9.92
N ARG A 93 10.82 11.21 -8.79
CA ARG A 93 9.94 12.23 -8.21
C ARG A 93 9.76 13.42 -9.13
N GLU A 94 10.73 13.72 -9.99
CA GLU A 94 10.59 14.80 -10.97
C GLU A 94 9.48 14.52 -11.99
N HIS A 95 9.10 13.26 -12.20
CA HIS A 95 7.99 12.89 -13.07
C HIS A 95 6.62 12.94 -12.38
N PHE A 96 6.57 13.14 -11.06
CA PHE A 96 5.33 13.27 -10.29
C PHE A 96 4.70 14.66 -10.44
N ARG A 97 4.31 15.00 -11.67
CA ARG A 97 3.80 16.34 -12.02
C ARG A 97 2.34 16.56 -11.59
N ARG A 98 1.59 15.49 -11.30
CA ARG A 98 0.16 15.57 -10.96
C ARG A 98 -0.18 14.63 -9.80
N ARG A 99 -0.47 15.20 -8.63
CA ARG A 99 -0.93 14.48 -7.44
C ARG A 99 -2.37 14.03 -7.59
N GLN A 100 -2.65 12.78 -7.24
CA GLN A 100 -4.01 12.33 -6.95
C GLN A 100 -4.33 12.64 -5.48
N PRO A 101 -5.19 13.62 -5.17
CA PRO A 101 -5.56 13.90 -3.79
C PRO A 101 -6.40 12.75 -3.23
N LEU A 102 -6.17 12.41 -1.97
CA LEU A 102 -7.04 11.51 -1.20
C LEU A 102 -7.86 12.33 -0.21
N PRO A 103 -9.12 11.95 0.06
CA PRO A 103 -9.92 12.66 1.04
C PRO A 103 -9.26 12.62 2.42
N THR A 104 -8.88 13.78 2.92
CA THR A 104 -8.43 13.95 4.31
C THR A 104 -9.63 14.31 5.16
N THR A 105 -10.14 13.34 5.93
CA THR A 105 -11.21 13.60 6.90
C THR A 105 -10.58 13.71 8.28
N ALA A 106 -11.03 14.67 9.10
CA ALA A 106 -10.62 14.72 10.50
C ALA A 106 -10.94 13.36 11.18
N PRO A 107 -10.04 12.80 12.00
CA PRO A 107 -10.27 11.49 12.62
C PRO A 107 -11.59 11.46 13.39
N LEU A 108 -12.45 10.50 13.03
CA LEU A 108 -13.74 10.32 13.68
C LEU A 108 -13.54 9.85 15.13
N ARG A 109 -13.52 10.75 16.11
CA ARG A 109 -13.32 10.37 17.53
C ARG A 109 -14.43 9.47 18.04
N LEU A 110 -14.24 8.14 17.96
CA LEU A 110 -15.19 7.12 18.42
C LEU A 110 -15.08 6.80 19.93
N GLY A 111 -14.52 7.70 20.75
CA GLY A 111 -14.45 7.52 22.19
C GLY A 111 -13.71 8.65 22.93
N SER A 112 -13.79 8.63 24.26
CA SER A 112 -13.12 9.56 25.18
C SER A 112 -11.73 9.10 25.62
N GLY A 113 -11.11 8.18 24.87
CA GLY A 113 -9.77 7.67 25.18
C GLY A 113 -8.72 8.79 25.10
N PRO A 114 -7.60 8.68 25.82
CA PRO A 114 -6.54 9.67 25.75
C PRO A 114 -6.00 9.76 24.32
N ASP A 115 -5.56 10.96 23.88
CA ASP A 115 -4.93 11.22 22.55
C ASP A 115 -3.72 10.31 22.22
N LYS A 116 -3.29 9.50 23.19
CA LYS A 116 -2.24 8.49 23.10
C LYS A 116 -2.70 7.20 22.42
N ASP A 117 -3.99 6.91 22.36
CA ASP A 117 -4.53 5.73 21.68
C ASP A 117 -4.99 6.10 20.27
N ARG A 118 -4.13 5.83 19.29
CA ARG A 118 -4.42 6.10 17.88
C ARG A 118 -4.89 4.85 17.16
N ARG A 119 -5.84 5.03 16.23
CA ARG A 119 -6.31 3.93 15.37
C ARG A 119 -6.13 4.29 13.91
N TYR A 120 -5.40 3.45 13.19
CA TYR A 120 -5.14 3.60 11.76
C TYR A 120 -5.80 2.47 10.99
N ARG A 121 -6.18 2.76 9.74
CA ARG A 121 -6.57 1.76 8.76
C ARG A 121 -5.79 1.94 7.49
N ILE A 122 -5.17 0.85 7.06
CA ILE A 122 -4.59 0.74 5.72
C ILE A 122 -5.60 -0.04 4.89
N LEU A 123 -6.22 0.61 3.91
CA LEU A 123 -7.20 -0.01 3.01
C LEU A 123 -6.50 -0.51 1.76
N PHE A 124 -6.93 -1.66 1.24
CA PHE A 124 -6.38 -2.26 0.04
C PHE A 124 -7.47 -2.70 -0.93
N ALA A 125 -7.21 -2.53 -2.23
CA ALA A 125 -8.01 -3.04 -3.33
C ALA A 125 -7.45 -4.37 -3.85
N GLY A 126 -8.34 -5.21 -4.37
CA GLY A 126 -8.02 -6.54 -4.87
C GLY A 126 -8.40 -7.65 -3.91
N GLU A 127 -8.01 -8.87 -4.27
CA GLU A 127 -8.35 -10.08 -3.52
C GLU A 127 -7.11 -10.91 -3.23
N LEU A 128 -7.12 -11.55 -2.06
CA LEU A 128 -6.11 -12.52 -1.67
C LEU A 128 -6.62 -13.92 -1.98
N GLY A 129 -5.92 -14.62 -2.88
CA GLY A 129 -6.02 -16.08 -2.96
C GLY A 129 -5.45 -16.74 -1.69
N ALA A 130 -5.61 -18.06 -1.57
CA ALA A 130 -5.17 -18.81 -0.40
C ALA A 130 -3.67 -18.58 -0.08
N ASP A 131 -2.80 -18.61 -1.09
CA ASP A 131 -1.36 -18.40 -0.92
C ASP A 131 -1.03 -16.97 -0.49
N GLY A 132 -1.67 -15.97 -1.11
CA GLY A 132 -1.49 -14.56 -0.75
C GLY A 132 -1.97 -14.28 0.67
N LEU A 133 -3.05 -14.93 1.10
CA LEU A 133 -3.56 -14.83 2.47
C LEU A 133 -2.59 -15.45 3.48
N ALA A 134 -2.09 -16.66 3.20
CA ALA A 134 -1.09 -17.31 4.03
C ALA A 134 0.21 -16.48 4.12
N GLY A 135 0.65 -15.92 3.00
CA GLY A 135 1.79 -15.01 2.93
C GLY A 135 1.58 -13.74 3.75
N ALA A 136 0.38 -13.14 3.70
CA ALA A 136 0.03 -11.99 4.52
C ALA A 136 0.02 -12.36 6.01
N GLN A 137 -0.62 -13.47 6.39
CA GLN A 137 -0.64 -13.94 7.77
C GLN A 137 0.77 -14.16 8.33
N ALA A 138 1.64 -14.79 7.56
CA ALA A 138 3.03 -15.02 7.96
C ALA A 138 3.82 -13.70 8.10
N ALA A 139 3.74 -12.82 7.10
CA ALA A 139 4.46 -11.54 7.10
C ALA A 139 4.01 -10.61 8.24
N LEU A 140 2.71 -10.64 8.56
CA LEU A 140 2.11 -9.86 9.63
C LEU A 140 2.12 -10.57 10.98
N ARG A 141 2.65 -11.80 11.05
CA ARG A 141 2.74 -12.65 12.26
C ARG A 141 1.39 -12.87 12.95
N LEU A 142 0.32 -13.00 12.16
CA LEU A 142 -1.04 -13.09 12.66
C LEU A 142 -1.30 -14.41 13.37
N LYS A 143 -2.01 -14.32 14.49
CA LYS A 143 -2.64 -15.45 15.18
C LYS A 143 -4.13 -15.46 14.83
N PRO A 144 -4.74 -16.63 14.54
CA PRO A 144 -6.15 -16.72 14.26
C PRO A 144 -6.99 -16.15 15.40
N THR A 145 -8.06 -15.46 15.03
CA THR A 145 -9.09 -14.95 15.93
C THR A 145 -10.37 -15.73 15.63
N GLY A 146 -11.09 -16.20 16.64
CA GLY A 146 -12.36 -16.93 16.41
C GLY A 146 -13.48 -16.12 15.75
N ASP A 147 -13.22 -14.85 15.39
CA ASP A 147 -14.13 -13.98 14.65
C ASP A 147 -13.97 -14.22 13.13
N PRO A 148 -15.01 -14.65 12.40
CA PRO A 148 -14.94 -14.89 10.96
C PRO A 148 -14.66 -13.64 10.12
N ARG A 149 -14.81 -12.43 10.69
CA ARG A 149 -14.50 -11.16 10.01
C ARG A 149 -13.03 -10.77 10.12
N VAL A 150 -12.30 -11.41 11.03
CA VAL A 150 -10.89 -11.12 11.32
C VAL A 150 -10.06 -12.35 11.02
N VAL A 151 -9.16 -12.23 10.05
CA VAL A 151 -8.29 -13.35 9.65
C VAL A 151 -7.28 -13.68 10.73
N GLY A 152 -6.84 -12.65 11.45
CA GLY A 152 -6.03 -12.81 12.63
C GLY A 152 -5.54 -11.48 13.19
N THR A 153 -4.93 -11.57 14.36
CA THR A 153 -4.41 -10.45 15.12
C THR A 153 -2.94 -10.68 15.49
N ALA A 154 -2.19 -9.61 15.64
CA ALA A 154 -0.86 -9.64 16.23
C ALA A 154 -0.58 -8.38 17.03
N SER A 155 0.45 -8.45 17.86
CA SER A 155 0.83 -7.37 18.76
C SER A 155 2.34 -7.31 18.93
N VAL A 156 2.89 -6.11 19.12
CA VAL A 156 4.28 -5.91 19.49
C VAL A 156 4.43 -4.66 20.35
N SER A 157 5.38 -4.69 21.28
CA SER A 157 5.87 -3.47 21.95
C SER A 157 7.20 -3.09 21.33
N ALA A 158 7.32 -1.87 20.82
CA ALA A 158 8.51 -1.40 20.13
C ALA A 158 8.69 0.11 20.33
N GLY A 159 9.95 0.55 20.50
CA GLY A 159 10.29 1.97 20.60
C GLY A 159 9.59 2.73 21.73
N GLY A 160 9.13 2.05 22.79
CA GLY A 160 8.36 2.67 23.88
C GLY A 160 6.85 2.80 23.61
N HIS A 161 6.33 2.19 22.54
CA HIS A 161 4.91 2.13 22.21
C HIS A 161 4.40 0.69 22.22
N GLY A 162 3.09 0.52 22.40
CA GLY A 162 2.40 -0.75 22.21
C GLY A 162 1.58 -0.71 20.92
N PHE A 163 1.69 -1.74 20.09
CA PHE A 163 0.95 -1.85 18.84
C PHE A 163 0.18 -3.17 18.79
N THR A 164 -1.04 -3.11 18.27
CA THR A 164 -1.82 -4.28 17.88
C THR A 164 -2.36 -4.06 16.47
N TRP A 165 -2.48 -5.11 15.68
CA TRP A 165 -3.09 -5.02 14.37
C TRP A 165 -3.91 -6.25 14.01
N GLU A 166 -4.87 -6.04 13.13
CA GLU A 166 -5.79 -7.06 12.63
C GLU A 166 -5.85 -6.98 11.11
N LEU A 167 -5.86 -8.13 10.44
CA LEU A 167 -6.18 -8.22 9.02
C LEU A 167 -7.64 -8.63 8.88
N ARG A 168 -8.43 -7.82 8.17
CA ARG A 168 -9.87 -8.03 8.01
C ARG A 168 -10.29 -7.89 6.56
N ARG A 169 -11.36 -8.60 6.21
CA ARG A 169 -12.05 -8.43 4.93
C ARG A 169 -13.18 -7.43 5.11
N ILE A 170 -13.31 -6.47 4.19
CA ILE A 170 -14.30 -5.40 4.24
C ILE A 170 -15.33 -5.58 3.11
N GLY A 171 -16.60 -5.42 3.49
CA GLY A 171 -17.73 -5.69 2.60
C GLY A 171 -17.87 -7.18 2.26
N SER A 172 -18.81 -7.51 1.37
CA SER A 172 -18.99 -8.85 0.82
C SER A 172 -17.87 -9.24 -0.17
N GLY A 173 -16.61 -9.04 0.21
CA GLY A 173 -15.43 -9.30 -0.61
C GLY A 173 -15.10 -8.18 -1.60
N ILE A 174 -15.03 -6.94 -1.12
CA ILE A 174 -14.73 -5.78 -1.98
C ILE A 174 -13.32 -5.23 -1.69
N ALA A 175 -12.87 -5.34 -0.45
CA ALA A 175 -11.58 -4.81 -0.02
C ALA A 175 -11.01 -5.58 1.17
N TRP A 176 -9.74 -5.34 1.45
CA TRP A 176 -9.04 -5.80 2.63
C TRP A 176 -8.53 -4.61 3.44
N CYS A 177 -8.41 -4.76 4.75
CA CYS A 177 -7.76 -3.75 5.56
C CYS A 177 -6.86 -4.32 6.65
N VAL A 178 -5.82 -3.57 6.96
CA VAL A 178 -5.06 -3.73 8.20
C VAL A 178 -5.45 -2.59 9.13
N ASP A 179 -6.10 -2.93 10.25
CA ASP A 179 -6.40 -1.97 11.30
C ASP A 179 -5.31 -2.03 12.35
N VAL A 180 -4.65 -0.91 12.63
CA VAL A 180 -3.58 -0.80 13.61
C VAL A 180 -4.05 0.06 14.76
N THR A 181 -3.97 -0.46 15.98
CA THR A 181 -4.12 0.32 17.21
C THR A 181 -2.73 0.59 17.78
N ALA A 182 -2.41 1.86 17.98
CA ALA A 182 -1.15 2.32 18.56
C ALA A 182 -1.43 2.96 19.93
N ARG A 183 -0.91 2.37 20.99
CA ARG A 183 -0.86 2.93 22.34
C ARG A 183 0.48 3.65 22.50
N LEU A 184 0.46 4.96 22.36
CA LEU A 184 1.68 5.77 22.33
C LEU A 184 2.23 6.03 23.75
N GLY A 185 3.45 5.56 24.01
CA GLY A 185 4.26 6.01 25.14
C GLY A 185 5.20 7.18 24.78
N GLY A 186 6.28 7.35 25.55
CA GLY A 186 7.26 8.45 25.38
C GLY A 186 8.29 8.25 24.26
N GLY A 187 8.02 7.35 23.31
CA GLY A 187 8.92 6.99 22.22
C GLY A 187 8.86 7.90 20.99
N SER A 188 9.75 7.65 20.03
CA SER A 188 9.75 8.35 18.74
C SER A 188 8.66 7.83 17.80
N LEU A 189 7.88 8.75 17.23
CA LEU A 189 6.85 8.47 16.22
C LEU A 189 7.38 7.85 14.93
N ALA A 190 8.69 7.92 14.67
CA ALA A 190 9.32 7.19 13.55
C ALA A 190 9.09 5.67 13.65
N THR A 191 8.90 5.14 14.87
CA THR A 191 8.55 3.73 15.08
C THR A 191 7.15 3.40 14.54
N LEU A 192 6.19 4.32 14.71
CA LEU A 192 4.84 4.18 14.17
C LEU A 192 4.85 4.27 12.64
N GLU A 193 5.58 5.24 12.08
CA GLU A 193 5.76 5.38 10.63
C GLU A 193 6.35 4.11 9.99
N ALA A 194 7.43 3.58 10.58
CA ALA A 194 8.08 2.37 10.11
C ALA A 194 7.13 1.16 10.18
N LEU A 195 6.32 1.07 11.24
CA LEU A 195 5.31 0.02 11.38
C LEU A 195 4.24 0.13 10.28
N LEU A 196 3.61 1.30 10.11
CA LEU A 196 2.56 1.50 9.10
C LEU A 196 3.10 1.22 7.69
N THR A 197 4.32 1.68 7.41
CA THR A 197 5.01 1.40 6.14
C THR A 197 5.26 -0.09 5.96
N TYR A 198 5.77 -0.78 6.97
CA TYR A 198 5.98 -2.23 6.91
C TYR A 198 4.69 -2.98 6.63
N GLN A 199 3.61 -2.68 7.36
CA GLN A 199 2.30 -3.32 7.21
C GLN A 199 1.75 -3.12 5.79
N ARG A 200 1.81 -1.88 5.29
CA ARG A 200 1.44 -1.53 3.91
C ARG A 200 2.21 -2.36 2.88
N GLN A 201 3.53 -2.41 3.01
CA GLN A 201 4.39 -3.15 2.08
C GLN A 201 4.21 -4.67 2.16
N ALA A 202 4.05 -5.21 3.37
CA ALA A 202 3.91 -6.64 3.59
C ALA A 202 2.66 -7.19 2.89
N VAL A 203 1.53 -6.50 3.01
CA VAL A 203 0.28 -6.87 2.33
C VAL A 203 0.35 -6.60 0.83
N ARG A 204 0.93 -5.46 0.42
CA ARG A 204 1.14 -5.14 -0.99
C ARG A 204 1.92 -6.21 -1.73
N ARG A 205 2.96 -6.78 -1.11
CA ARG A 205 3.74 -7.88 -1.72
C ARG A 205 2.93 -9.14 -2.00
N GLN A 206 1.76 -9.30 -1.39
CA GLN A 206 0.84 -10.42 -1.64
C GLN A 206 -0.14 -10.16 -2.78
N GLY A 207 0.00 -9.04 -3.50
CA GLY A 207 -0.79 -8.73 -4.70
C GLY A 207 -1.87 -7.66 -4.51
N LEU A 208 -2.09 -7.20 -3.28
CA LEU A 208 -3.06 -6.13 -3.04
C LEU A 208 -2.48 -4.74 -3.35
N ILE A 209 -3.37 -3.80 -3.72
CA ILE A 209 -3.01 -2.42 -4.04
C ILE A 209 -3.42 -1.51 -2.88
N PRO A 210 -2.49 -0.84 -2.17
CA PRO A 210 -2.85 0.12 -1.12
C PRO A 210 -3.71 1.26 -1.65
N VAL A 211 -4.83 1.55 -1.00
CA VAL A 211 -5.80 2.58 -1.38
C VAL A 211 -5.57 3.87 -0.60
N THR A 212 -5.50 3.76 0.73
CA THR A 212 -5.35 4.90 1.64
C THR A 212 -4.79 4.45 2.99
N VAL A 213 -4.29 5.40 3.77
CA VAL A 213 -4.00 5.27 5.21
C VAL A 213 -4.86 6.29 5.94
N GLU A 214 -5.83 5.83 6.71
CA GLU A 214 -6.78 6.67 7.44
C GLU A 214 -6.53 6.58 8.94
N ARG A 215 -6.98 7.59 9.70
CA ARG A 215 -6.96 7.60 11.16
C ARG A 215 -8.38 7.82 11.69
N PHE A 216 -8.78 7.01 12.67
CA PHE A 216 -10.11 7.03 13.30
C PHE A 216 -10.09 7.44 14.78
N ALA A 217 -8.93 7.71 15.37
CA ALA A 217 -8.78 8.22 16.73
C ALA A 217 -7.36 8.74 16.87
#